data_AF-A0A2E7HMF0-F1
#
_entry.id   AF-A0A2E7HMF0-F1
#
_cell.length_a   1.000
_cell.length_b   1.000
_cell.length_c   1.000
_cell.angle_alpha   90.00
_cell.angle_beta   90.00
_cell.angle_gamma   90.00
#
_symmetry.space_group_name_H-M   'P 1'
#
loop_
_entity.id
_entity.type
_entity.pdbx_description
1 polymer ?
#
loop_
_entity_poly.entity_id
_entity_poly.type
_entity_poly.pdbx_seq_one_letter_code
_entity_poly.pdbx_strand_id
1 'polypeptide(L)'
;MLILSRKVDQGITIGDEIEISVTKIEGDSVKIGISAPRSISILRREILEEMQTSNKAAAASSKPVAGTLKSTLVAGSAKQLIAQIRAKKAAETDKERATPSD
;
A
#
# COMPACT_ATOMS: atom_id res chain seq x y z
N MET A 1 -4.18 7.67 -32.72
CA MET A 1 -2.76 7.32 -32.56
C MET A 1 -1.97 8.21 -33.51
N LEU A 2 -0.97 8.95 -33.02
CA LEU A 2 -0.07 9.77 -33.83
C LEU A 2 1.29 9.07 -33.92
N ILE A 3 1.86 8.97 -35.12
CA ILE A 3 3.11 8.25 -35.37
C ILE A 3 4.12 9.24 -35.93
N LEU A 4 5.28 9.34 -35.28
CA LEU A 4 6.36 10.24 -35.66
C LEU A 4 7.68 9.47 -35.68
N SER A 5 8.47 9.67 -36.73
CA SER A 5 9.84 9.15 -36.81
C SER A 5 10.81 10.23 -36.35
N ARG A 6 11.64 9.91 -35.35
CA ARG A 6 12.70 10.78 -34.81
C ARG A 6 14.07 10.12 -34.93
N LYS A 7 15.09 10.93 -35.19
CA LYS A 7 16.49 10.52 -35.12
C LYS A 7 17.02 10.69 -33.69
N VAL A 8 18.23 10.18 -33.44
CA VAL A 8 18.98 10.45 -32.20
C VAL A 8 19.10 11.97 -32.01
N ASP A 9 19.00 12.41 -30.76
CA ASP A 9 18.99 13.80 -30.30
C ASP A 9 17.79 14.64 -30.77
N GLN A 10 16.79 14.02 -31.38
CA GLN A 10 15.51 14.68 -31.66
C GLN A 10 14.47 14.33 -30.60
N GLY A 11 13.61 15.32 -30.31
CA GLY A 11 12.54 15.20 -29.34
C GLY A 11 11.14 15.45 -29.90
N ILE A 12 10.17 15.14 -29.07
CA ILE A 12 8.73 15.37 -29.22
C ILE A 12 8.26 16.01 -27.92
N THR A 13 7.58 17.14 -28.02
CA THR A 13 6.99 17.83 -26.87
C THR A 13 5.49 17.54 -26.82
N ILE A 14 4.97 17.23 -25.63
CA ILE A 14 3.54 16.99 -25.37
C ILE A 14 3.05 18.07 -24.40
N GLY A 15 2.18 18.95 -24.88
CA GLY A 15 1.81 20.16 -24.14
C GLY A 15 3.03 21.05 -23.92
N ASP A 16 3.10 21.69 -22.75
CA ASP A 16 4.16 22.63 -22.41
C ASP A 16 5.18 22.07 -21.39
N GLU A 17 4.86 20.94 -20.76
CA GLU A 17 5.60 20.44 -19.59
C GLU A 17 6.31 19.10 -19.83
N ILE A 18 5.99 18.38 -20.91
CA ILE A 18 6.53 17.03 -21.18
C ILE A 18 7.37 17.06 -22.45
N GLU A 19 8.61 16.60 -22.35
CA GLU A 19 9.52 16.41 -23.47
C GLU A 19 10.01 14.95 -23.52
N ILE A 20 9.90 14.33 -24.70
CA ILE A 20 10.39 12.99 -24.97
C ILE A 20 11.51 13.10 -25.99
N SER A 21 12.70 12.62 -25.68
CA SER A 21 13.87 12.67 -26.57
C SER A 21 14.44 11.28 -26.83
N VAL A 22 14.95 11.07 -28.04
CA VAL A 22 15.68 9.83 -28.38
C VAL A 22 17.15 10.03 -28.07
N THR A 23 17.63 9.46 -26.96
CA THR A 23 19.02 9.61 -26.52
C THR A 23 19.99 8.74 -27.32
N LYS A 24 19.60 7.51 -27.65
CA LYS A 24 20.45 6.59 -28.41
C LYS A 24 19.65 5.46 -29.02
N ILE A 25 20.13 4.94 -30.14
CA ILE A 25 19.62 3.72 -30.77
C ILE A 25 20.76 2.69 -30.79
N GLU A 26 20.53 1.52 -30.21
CA GLU A 26 21.47 0.40 -30.11
C GLU A 26 20.79 -0.86 -30.68
N GLY A 27 20.97 -1.12 -31.98
CA GLY A 27 20.28 -2.20 -32.68
C GLY A 27 18.76 -2.02 -32.62
N ASP A 28 18.08 -2.97 -31.98
CA ASP A 28 16.63 -2.95 -31.79
C ASP A 28 16.20 -2.19 -30.51
N SER A 29 17.15 -1.80 -29.66
CA SER A 29 16.88 -1.09 -28.41
C SER A 29 17.00 0.42 -28.60
N VAL A 30 16.04 1.17 -28.05
CA VAL A 30 16.03 2.64 -28.10
C VAL A 30 16.07 3.18 -26.67
N LYS A 31 17.03 4.06 -26.38
CA LYS A 31 17.10 4.82 -25.14
C LYS A 31 16.29 6.10 -25.31
N ILE A 32 15.25 6.23 -24.49
CA ILE A 32 14.31 7.35 -24.53
C ILE A 32 14.49 8.15 -23.24
N GLY A 33 14.77 9.44 -23.38
CA GLY A 33 14.71 10.42 -22.29
C GLY A 33 13.29 10.96 -22.17
N ILE A 34 12.79 11.06 -20.94
CA ILE A 34 11.47 11.67 -20.66
C ILE A 34 11.71 12.72 -19.58
N SER A 35 11.45 13.98 -19.92
CA SER A 35 11.44 15.12 -19.00
C SER A 35 9.99 15.50 -18.75
N ALA A 36 9.58 15.48 -17.49
CA ALA A 36 8.26 15.91 -17.07
C ALA A 36 8.33 16.44 -15.62
N PRO A 37 7.40 17.30 -15.19
CA PRO A 37 7.31 17.75 -13.81
C PRO A 37 6.96 16.59 -12.87
N ARG A 38 7.33 16.74 -11.59
CA ARG A 38 7.13 15.72 -10.54
C ARG A 38 5.66 15.40 -10.23
N SER A 39 4.74 16.25 -10.68
CA SER A 39 3.29 16.02 -10.60
C SER A 39 2.84 14.85 -11.48
N ILE A 40 3.61 14.51 -12.52
CA ILE A 40 3.27 13.48 -13.51
C ILE A 40 4.10 12.22 -13.24
N SER A 41 3.43 11.10 -13.01
CA SER A 41 4.09 9.80 -12.83
C SER A 41 4.50 9.20 -14.17
N ILE A 42 5.78 8.84 -14.29
CA ILE A 42 6.33 8.14 -15.44
C ILE A 42 6.59 6.70 -15.03
N LEU A 43 5.86 5.76 -15.64
CA LEU A 43 5.94 4.34 -15.35
C LEU A 43 6.14 3.57 -16.65
N ARG A 44 6.84 2.44 -16.55
CA ARG A 44 6.93 1.50 -17.68
C ARG A 44 5.62 0.74 -17.80
N ARG A 45 5.20 0.45 -19.02
CA ARG A 45 3.88 -0.10 -19.31
C ARG A 45 3.68 -1.47 -18.67
N GLU A 46 4.69 -2.32 -18.74
CA GLU A 46 4.67 -3.67 -18.19
C GLU A 46 4.37 -3.68 -16.68
N ILE A 47 4.90 -2.70 -15.95
CA ILE A 47 4.68 -2.57 -14.50
C ILE A 47 3.22 -2.22 -14.20
N LEU A 48 2.58 -1.37 -15.02
CA LEU A 48 1.17 -1.02 -14.84
C LEU A 48 0.25 -2.23 -15.04
N GLU A 49 0.52 -3.07 -16.02
CA GLU A 49 -0.29 -4.25 -16.34
C GLU A 49 -0.19 -5.30 -15.21
N GLU A 50 0.98 -5.49 -14.61
CA GLU A 50 1.18 -6.35 -13.44
C GLU A 50 0.44 -5.82 -12.20
N MET A 51 0.53 -4.53 -11.91
CA MET A 51 -0.13 -3.92 -10.74
C MET A 51 -1.66 -3.99 -10.85
N GLN A 52 -2.22 -3.76 -12.03
CA GLN A 52 -3.68 -3.86 -12.24
C GLN A 52 -4.18 -5.28 -12.03
N THR A 53 -3.41 -6.28 -12.46
CA THR A 53 -3.77 -7.70 -12.31
C THR A 53 -3.71 -8.12 -10.85
N SER A 54 -2.63 -7.74 -10.14
CA SER A 54 -2.47 -8.02 -8.71
C SER A 54 -3.55 -7.35 -7.86
N ASN A 55 -3.85 -6.06 -8.10
CA ASN A 55 -4.89 -5.34 -7.36
C ASN A 55 -6.29 -5.92 -7.58
N LYS A 56 -6.61 -6.37 -8.80
CA LYS A 56 -7.88 -7.06 -9.09
C LYS A 56 -7.97 -8.40 -8.36
N ALA A 57 -6.87 -9.17 -8.32
CA ALA A 57 -6.81 -10.43 -7.58
C ALA A 57 -6.93 -10.23 -6.06
N ALA A 58 -6.28 -9.20 -5.51
CA ALA A 58 -6.38 -8.82 -4.10
C ALA A 58 -7.80 -8.35 -3.72
N ALA A 59 -8.43 -7.52 -4.55
CA ALA A 59 -9.80 -7.07 -4.34
C ALA A 59 -10.83 -8.21 -4.44
N ALA A 60 -10.58 -9.21 -5.29
CA ALA A 60 -11.43 -10.40 -5.40
C ALA A 60 -11.22 -11.41 -4.24
N SER A 61 -10.05 -11.40 -3.59
CA SER A 61 -9.71 -12.30 -2.48
C SER A 61 -10.01 -11.71 -1.10
N SER A 62 -10.21 -10.40 -1.00
CA SER A 62 -10.76 -9.80 0.22
C SER A 62 -12.26 -10.08 0.30
N LYS A 63 -12.66 -11.20 0.94
CA LYS A 63 -13.97 -11.24 1.59
C LYS A 63 -14.04 -10.01 2.51
N PRO A 64 -15.03 -9.11 2.36
CA PRO A 64 -15.16 -8.01 3.29
C PRO A 64 -15.45 -8.64 4.65
N VAL A 65 -14.49 -8.57 5.57
CA VAL A 65 -14.74 -8.87 6.98
C VAL A 65 -15.52 -7.67 7.55
N ALA A 66 -16.77 -7.55 7.10
CA ALA A 66 -17.72 -6.52 7.52
C ALA A 66 -18.19 -6.70 8.98
N GLY A 67 -17.66 -7.70 9.70
CA GLY A 67 -18.09 -8.06 11.05
C GLY A 67 -17.24 -7.52 12.21
N THR A 68 -15.98 -7.15 12.00
CA THR A 68 -15.05 -6.94 13.13
C THR A 68 -14.71 -5.48 13.41
N LEU A 69 -14.99 -4.56 12.48
CA LEU A 69 -14.63 -3.14 12.65
C LEU A 69 -15.61 -2.32 13.51
N LYS A 70 -16.81 -2.85 13.79
CA LYS A 70 -17.79 -2.18 14.65
C LYS A 70 -17.59 -2.48 16.15
N SER A 71 -17.02 -3.62 16.52
CA SER A 71 -16.87 -3.99 17.93
C SER A 71 -15.67 -3.34 18.62
N THR A 72 -14.67 -2.86 17.88
CA THR A 72 -13.51 -2.14 18.44
C THR A 72 -13.74 -0.63 18.56
N LEU A 73 -14.68 -0.05 17.81
CA LEU A 73 -15.01 1.39 17.86
C LEU A 73 -16.25 1.69 18.72
N VAL A 74 -17.16 0.71 18.90
CA VAL A 74 -18.33 0.83 19.81
C VAL A 74 -18.02 0.25 21.20
N ALA A 75 -16.73 0.06 21.49
CA ALA A 75 -16.26 -0.31 22.80
C ALA A 75 -16.16 0.95 23.68
N GLY A 76 -17.27 1.28 24.34
CA GLY A 76 -17.25 1.82 25.72
C GLY A 76 -16.55 0.86 26.71
N SER A 77 -15.51 0.15 26.28
CA SER A 77 -14.81 -0.90 27.02
C SER A 77 -13.65 -0.36 27.86
N ALA A 78 -13.47 0.96 27.96
CA ALA A 78 -12.63 1.52 29.02
C ALA A 78 -13.15 1.10 30.41
N LYS A 79 -14.48 0.96 30.60
CA LYS A 79 -15.06 0.45 31.86
C LYS A 79 -14.97 -1.07 32.02
N GLN A 80 -15.19 -1.83 30.94
CA GLN A 80 -15.19 -3.30 31.00
C GLN A 80 -13.78 -3.90 31.11
N LEU A 81 -12.76 -3.26 30.49
CA LEU A 81 -11.37 -3.69 30.65
C LEU A 81 -10.87 -3.48 32.09
N ILE A 82 -11.22 -2.35 32.71
CA ILE A 82 -10.86 -2.03 34.10
C ILE A 82 -11.57 -2.97 35.08
N ALA A 83 -12.83 -3.36 34.81
CA ALA A 83 -13.56 -4.32 35.63
C ALA A 83 -12.95 -5.73 35.58
N GLN A 84 -12.53 -6.19 34.39
CA GLN A 84 -11.92 -7.51 34.23
C GLN A 84 -10.53 -7.62 34.87
N ILE A 85 -9.74 -6.54 34.86
CA ILE A 85 -8.43 -6.51 35.52
C ILE A 85 -8.57 -6.53 37.05
N ARG A 86 -9.59 -5.87 37.63
CA ARG A 86 -9.87 -5.93 39.08
C ARG A 86 -10.38 -7.29 39.55
N ALA A 87 -11.22 -7.95 38.76
CA ALA A 87 -11.73 -9.28 39.09
C ALA A 87 -10.64 -10.37 39.05
N LYS A 88 -9.68 -10.28 38.11
CA LYS A 88 -8.52 -11.19 38.08
C LYS A 88 -7.57 -10.98 39.27
N LYS A 89 -7.35 -9.74 39.69
CA LYS A 89 -6.40 -9.43 40.77
C LYS A 89 -6.87 -9.88 42.17
N ALA A 90 -8.20 -9.98 42.38
CA ALA A 90 -8.77 -10.48 43.63
C ALA A 90 -8.73 -12.02 43.77
N ALA A 91 -8.67 -12.77 42.65
CA ALA A 91 -8.59 -14.23 42.68
C ALA A 91 -7.18 -14.76 42.96
N GLU A 92 -6.15 -13.91 42.82
CA GLU A 92 -4.74 -14.29 43.02
C GLU A 92 -4.24 -14.02 44.45
N THR A 93 -4.92 -13.18 45.24
CA THR A 93 -4.46 -12.81 46.60
C THR A 93 -4.97 -13.71 47.73
N ASP A 94 -5.93 -14.61 47.45
CA ASP A 94 -6.44 -15.58 48.45
C ASP A 94 -5.72 -16.95 48.43
N LYS A 95 -4.80 -17.17 47.48
CA LYS A 95 -4.03 -18.43 47.39
C LYS A 95 -2.69 -18.42 48.13
N GLU A 96 -2.28 -17.27 48.68
CA GLU A 96 -0.95 -17.11 49.31
C GLU A 96 -1.02 -16.96 50.85
N ARG A 97 -2.19 -17.18 51.47
CA ARG A 97 -2.40 -17.10 52.93
C ARG A 97 -2.80 -18.42 53.63
N ALA A 98 -2.87 -19.53 52.91
CA ALA A 98 -2.99 -20.88 53.45
C ALA A 98 -2.00 -21.78 52.71
N THR A 99 -0.73 -21.85 53.11
CA THR A 99 -0.27 -22.69 54.24
C THR A 99 1.00 -22.15 54.91
N PRO A 100 0.98 -21.82 56.21
CA PRO A 100 2.12 -21.99 57.10
C PRO A 100 2.16 -23.43 57.67
N SER A 101 3.34 -24.04 57.61
CA SER A 101 3.90 -24.99 58.59
C SER A 101 3.15 -26.30 58.90
N ASP A 102 3.61 -27.40 58.29
CA ASP A 102 4.27 -28.52 58.98
C ASP A 102 5.23 -29.23 58.00
#